data_AF-A0A9P6AET8-F1
#
_entry.id   AF-A0A9P6AET8-F1
#
_cell.length_a   1.000
_cell.length_b   1.000
_cell.length_c   1.000
_cell.angle_alpha   90.00
_cell.angle_beta   90.00
_cell.angle_gamma   90.00
#
_symmetry.space_group_name_H-M   'P 1'
#
loop_
_entity.id
_entity.type
_entity.pdbx_description
1 polymer ?
#
loop_
_entity_poly.entity_id
_entity_poly.type
_entity_poly.pdbx_seq_one_letter_code
_entity_poly.pdbx_strand_id
1 'polypeptide(L)'
;MAFTKFQFIFVIALLLLTLVSNYSILSKLSAHQFYCALERGTDNTGLLNLQTQYVSFLHIIREWQNLKLLKHGGHAHDPSGTDGMKPGELAITCPACPDPDINLPPNWEKSPQELQYLYTYFQANDTNFRLKNHSNTVIDVDLGTGWSYFVENEPYKQFLAQQGAQTKVIIQ
;
A
#
# COMPACT_ATOMS: atom_id res chain seq x y z
N MET A 1 33.22 7.73 19.12
CA MET A 1 32.39 8.93 18.94
C MET A 1 31.58 8.95 17.63
N ALA A 2 32.06 8.34 16.53
CA ALA A 2 31.29 8.20 15.28
C ALA A 2 30.13 7.18 15.38
N PHE A 3 30.35 6.06 16.07
CA PHE A 3 29.35 4.99 16.25
C PHE A 3 28.08 5.48 16.98
N THR A 4 28.24 6.28 18.04
CA THR A 4 27.12 6.82 18.81
C THR A 4 26.34 7.89 18.04
N LYS A 5 27.01 8.72 17.22
CA LYS A 5 26.32 9.67 16.31
C LYS A 5 25.50 8.95 15.24
N PHE A 6 26.04 7.88 14.66
CA PHE A 6 25.33 7.10 13.65
C PHE A 6 24.08 6.43 14.22
N GLN A 7 24.20 5.80 15.40
CA GLN A 7 23.05 5.21 16.09
C GLN A 7 21.97 6.25 16.41
N PHE A 8 22.37 7.44 16.86
CA PHE A 8 21.42 8.50 17.20
C PHE A 8 20.65 9.02 15.98
N ILE A 9 21.35 9.26 14.87
CA ILE A 9 20.74 9.69 13.60
C ILE A 9 19.77 8.61 13.08
N PHE A 10 20.18 7.34 13.13
CA PHE A 10 19.35 6.23 12.69
C PHE A 10 18.06 6.10 13.51
N VAL A 11 18.14 6.21 14.83
CA VAL A 11 16.96 6.17 15.72
C VAL A 11 16.01 7.33 15.43
N ILE A 12 16.54 8.54 15.25
CA ILE A 12 15.71 9.71 14.90
C ILE A 12 15.04 9.51 13.54
N ALA A 13 15.74 8.99 12.54
CA ALA A 13 15.17 8.75 11.22
C ALA A 13 14.00 7.75 11.28
N LEU A 14 14.17 6.61 11.97
CA LEU A 14 13.10 5.63 12.15
C LEU A 14 11.90 6.18 12.93
N LEU A 15 12.18 7.02 13.93
CA LEU A 15 11.13 7.70 14.69
C LEU A 15 10.33 8.65 13.79
N LEU A 16 11.00 9.46 12.96
CA LEU A 16 10.34 10.37 12.01
C LEU A 16 9.46 9.62 11.01
N LEU A 17 9.94 8.49 10.48
CA LEU A 17 9.16 7.64 9.55
C LEU A 17 7.95 6.99 10.21
N THR A 18 8.08 6.61 11.48
CA THR A 18 6.96 6.10 12.27
C THR A 18 5.95 7.21 12.54
N LEU A 19 6.42 8.42 12.87
CA LEU A 19 5.56 9.57 13.12
C LEU A 19 4.75 9.95 11.89
N VAL A 20 5.37 10.12 10.72
CA VAL A 20 4.63 10.48 9.50
C VAL A 20 3.53 9.46 9.19
N SER A 21 3.82 8.16 9.33
CA SER A 21 2.83 7.09 9.14
C SER A 21 1.65 7.23 10.12
N ASN A 22 1.94 7.45 11.40
CA ASN A 22 0.91 7.61 12.44
C ASN A 22 0.07 8.86 12.23
N TYR A 23 0.68 10.00 11.90
CA TYR A 23 -0.06 11.25 11.66
C TYR A 23 -0.93 11.15 10.40
N SER A 24 -0.47 10.48 9.35
CA SER A 24 -1.32 10.22 8.18
C SER A 24 -2.56 9.40 8.53
N ILE A 25 -2.45 8.41 9.41
CA ILE A 25 -3.58 7.56 9.83
C ILE A 25 -4.50 8.28 10.83
N LEU A 26 -3.93 8.85 11.90
CA LEU A 26 -4.69 9.39 13.03
C LEU A 26 -5.26 10.79 12.74
N SER A 27 -4.45 11.65 12.10
CA SER A 27 -4.80 13.06 11.89
C SER A 27 -5.14 13.41 10.45
N LYS A 28 -5.10 12.42 9.53
CA LYS A 28 -5.33 12.60 8.09
C LYS A 28 -4.42 13.68 7.47
N LEU A 29 -3.24 13.90 8.07
CA LEU A 29 -2.26 14.84 7.55
C LEU A 29 -1.63 14.29 6.26
N SER A 30 -1.60 15.12 5.23
CA SER A 30 -0.87 14.81 4.01
C SER A 30 0.65 14.80 4.25
N ALA A 31 1.38 14.03 3.44
CA ALA A 31 2.84 14.04 3.47
C ALA A 31 3.40 15.46 3.26
N HIS A 32 2.78 16.26 2.40
CA HIS A 32 3.13 17.66 2.18
C HIS A 32 3.01 18.51 3.46
N GLN A 33 1.88 18.43 4.16
CA GLN A 33 1.70 19.19 5.41
C GLN A 33 2.70 18.78 6.49
N PHE A 34 2.98 17.48 6.61
CA PHE A 34 4.01 16.99 7.52
C PHE A 34 5.39 17.53 7.15
N TYR A 35 5.75 17.51 5.86
CA TYR A 35 7.01 18.05 5.37
C TYR A 35 7.14 19.55 5.61
N CYS A 36 6.10 20.35 5.37
CA CYS A 36 6.10 21.78 5.70
C CYS A 36 6.25 22.04 7.21
N ALA A 37 5.72 21.15 8.07
CA ALA A 37 5.92 21.26 9.51
C ALA A 37 7.40 21.00 9.88
N LEU A 38 8.07 20.05 9.22
CA LEU A 38 9.52 19.84 9.38
C LEU A 38 10.33 21.05 8.91
N GLU A 39 9.98 21.63 7.76
CA GLU A 39 10.65 22.84 7.25
C GLU A 39 10.52 24.00 8.22
N ARG A 40 9.31 24.29 8.71
CA ARG A 40 9.07 25.35 9.71
C ARG A 40 9.73 25.07 11.06
N GLY A 41 9.81 23.80 11.45
CA GLY A 41 10.53 23.41 12.67
C GLY A 41 12.05 23.59 12.54
N THR A 42 12.58 23.54 11.31
CA THR A 42 14.00 23.73 11.01
C THR A 42 14.35 25.20 10.83
N ASP A 43 13.55 25.91 10.04
CA ASP A 43 13.63 27.36 9.84
C ASP A 43 12.23 27.96 9.74
N ASN A 44 11.78 28.58 10.82
CA ASN A 44 10.49 29.27 10.84
C ASN A 44 10.56 30.68 10.23
N THR A 45 11.77 31.19 9.95
CA THR A 45 11.97 32.55 9.46
C THR A 45 11.99 32.62 7.93
N GLY A 46 12.29 31.50 7.27
CA GLY A 46 12.48 31.44 5.82
C GLY A 46 13.71 32.22 5.35
N LEU A 47 14.62 32.55 6.27
CA LEU A 47 15.86 33.29 5.96
C LEU A 47 16.94 32.36 5.41
N LEU A 48 16.85 31.06 5.71
CA LEU A 48 17.72 30.05 5.14
C LEU A 48 17.18 29.61 3.78
N ASN A 49 17.99 29.78 2.74
CA ASN A 49 17.70 29.24 1.42
C ASN A 49 18.01 27.73 1.39
N LEU A 50 17.10 26.93 1.95
CA LEU A 50 17.19 25.47 1.94
C LEU A 50 16.52 24.91 0.69
N GLN A 51 17.23 24.05 -0.04
CA GLN A 51 16.63 23.31 -1.15
C GLN A 51 15.59 22.32 -0.62
N THR A 52 14.39 22.34 -1.20
CA THR A 52 13.34 21.38 -0.85
C THR A 52 13.77 19.94 -1.20
N GLN A 53 13.59 19.04 -0.24
CA GLN A 53 13.85 17.60 -0.38
C GLN A 53 12.55 16.80 -0.39
N TYR A 54 11.42 17.44 -0.71
CA TYR A 54 10.10 16.82 -0.63
C TYR A 54 9.98 15.55 -1.49
N VAL A 55 10.56 15.53 -2.69
CA VAL A 55 10.54 14.35 -3.57
C VAL A 55 11.30 13.18 -2.92
N SER A 56 12.49 13.45 -2.40
CA SER A 56 13.29 12.47 -1.65
C SER A 56 12.52 11.96 -0.42
N PHE A 57 11.83 12.84 0.29
CA PHE A 57 10.99 12.49 1.43
C PHE A 57 9.85 11.54 1.04
N LEU A 58 9.18 11.77 -0.11
CA LEU A 58 8.15 10.86 -0.62
C LEU A 58 8.71 9.47 -0.96
N HIS A 59 9.91 9.40 -1.57
CA HIS A 59 10.55 8.11 -1.86
C HIS A 59 10.86 7.33 -0.58
N ILE A 60 11.43 8.00 0.43
CA ILE A 60 11.75 7.36 1.72
C ILE A 60 10.47 6.85 2.40
N ILE A 61 9.37 7.61 2.36
CA ILE A 61 8.08 7.15 2.89
C ILE A 61 7.60 5.90 2.14
N ARG A 62 7.68 5.89 0.80
CA ARG A 62 7.26 4.75 -0.03
C ARG A 62 8.07 3.50 0.31
N GLU A 63 9.39 3.61 0.42
CA GLU A 63 10.27 2.52 0.84
C GLU A 63 9.94 2.03 2.25
N TRP A 64 9.74 2.96 3.19
CA TRP A 64 9.34 2.64 4.56
C TRP A 64 8.02 1.87 4.62
N GLN A 65 7.01 2.31 3.87
CA GLN A 65 5.72 1.62 3.78
C GLN A 65 5.88 0.22 3.21
N ASN A 66 6.71 0.04 2.18
CA ASN A 66 7.02 -1.28 1.62
C ASN A 66 7.68 -2.20 2.66
N LEU A 67 8.68 -1.70 3.39
CA LEU A 67 9.34 -2.45 4.46
C LEU A 67 8.36 -2.83 5.58
N LYS A 68 7.42 -1.95 5.92
CA LYS A 68 6.39 -2.23 6.92
C LYS A 68 5.40 -3.29 6.43
N LEU A 69 5.04 -3.27 5.14
CA LEU A 69 4.22 -4.30 4.52
C LEU A 69 4.92 -5.67 4.58
N LEU A 70 6.19 -5.75 4.15
CA LEU A 70 7.00 -6.98 4.23
C LEU A 70 7.14 -7.50 5.65
N LYS A 71 7.35 -6.60 6.62
CA LYS A 71 7.40 -6.95 8.04
C LYS A 71 6.07 -7.55 8.52
N HIS A 72 4.94 -6.96 8.14
CA HIS A 72 3.63 -7.46 8.53
C HIS A 72 3.29 -8.80 7.85
N GLY A 73 3.77 -9.03 6.63
CA GLY A 73 3.66 -10.31 5.94
C GLY A 73 4.62 -11.40 6.43
N GLY A 74 5.51 -11.10 7.39
CA GLY A 74 6.44 -12.09 7.94
C GLY A 74 7.69 -12.36 7.09
N HIS A 75 7.85 -11.69 5.95
CA HIS A 75 8.99 -11.92 5.03
C HIS A 75 10.31 -11.26 5.47
N ALA A 76 10.33 -10.54 6.59
CA ALA A 76 11.55 -9.92 7.12
C ALA A 76 12.63 -10.95 7.53
N HIS A 77 12.24 -12.19 7.81
CA HIS A 77 13.14 -13.28 8.24
C HIS A 77 13.10 -14.50 7.31
N ASP A 78 12.42 -14.40 6.17
CA ASP A 78 12.36 -15.48 5.21
C ASP A 78 13.75 -15.68 4.55
N PRO A 79 14.35 -16.88 4.59
CA PRO A 79 15.63 -17.15 3.93
C PRO A 79 15.60 -16.91 2.42
N SER A 80 14.44 -17.04 1.78
CA SER A 80 14.24 -16.77 0.36
C SER A 80 14.09 -15.28 0.04
N GLY A 81 13.93 -14.45 1.07
CA GLY A 81 13.75 -13.00 0.94
C GLY A 81 12.51 -12.63 0.12
N THR A 82 12.58 -11.49 -0.56
CA THR A 82 11.51 -11.04 -1.46
C THR A 82 11.46 -11.82 -2.78
N ASP A 83 12.53 -12.51 -3.15
CA ASP A 83 12.63 -13.26 -4.40
C ASP A 83 11.76 -14.53 -4.40
N GLY A 84 11.48 -15.07 -3.20
CA GLY A 84 10.60 -16.23 -3.01
C GLY A 84 9.11 -15.90 -2.93
N MET A 85 8.73 -14.62 -3.00
CA MET A 85 7.36 -14.18 -2.73
C MET A 85 6.38 -14.57 -3.84
N LYS A 86 5.22 -15.09 -3.43
CA LYS A 86 4.17 -15.53 -4.33
C LYS A 86 3.20 -14.39 -4.66
N PRO A 87 2.48 -14.49 -5.79
CA PRO A 87 1.43 -13.54 -6.12
C PRO A 87 0.37 -13.46 -5.01
N GLY A 88 0.07 -12.24 -4.57
CA GLY A 88 -0.94 -11.95 -3.56
C GLY A 88 -0.57 -12.36 -2.13
N GLU A 89 0.67 -12.75 -1.84
CA GLU A 89 1.05 -13.27 -0.51
C GLU A 89 0.94 -12.22 0.62
N LEU A 90 1.09 -10.94 0.30
CA LEU A 90 0.88 -9.81 1.23
C LEU A 90 -0.57 -9.30 1.22
N ALA A 91 -1.48 -9.92 0.46
CA ALA A 91 -2.89 -9.54 0.48
C ALA A 91 -3.54 -10.07 1.76
N ILE A 92 -4.14 -9.18 2.54
CA ILE A 92 -4.92 -9.59 3.70
C ILE A 92 -6.28 -10.08 3.19
N THR A 93 -6.61 -11.34 3.50
CA THR A 93 -7.93 -11.90 3.24
C THR A 93 -8.96 -11.15 4.08
N CYS A 94 -10.10 -10.81 3.47
CA CYS A 94 -11.13 -10.06 4.18
C CYS A 94 -11.77 -10.95 5.24
N PRO A 95 -11.67 -10.62 6.54
CA PRO A 95 -12.21 -11.47 7.61
C PRO A 95 -13.75 -11.50 7.63
N ALA A 96 -14.39 -10.52 7.00
CA ALA A 96 -15.84 -10.41 6.88
C ALA A 96 -16.40 -11.16 5.67
N CYS A 97 -15.57 -11.51 4.68
CA CYS A 97 -16.02 -12.28 3.54
C CYS A 97 -16.29 -13.73 3.97
N PRO A 98 -17.39 -14.36 3.51
CA PRO A 98 -17.66 -15.76 3.79
C PRO A 98 -16.57 -16.65 3.16
N ASP A 99 -15.92 -17.44 4.01
CA ASP A 99 -14.87 -18.38 3.67
C ASP A 99 -15.23 -19.76 4.24
N PRO A 100 -15.52 -20.75 3.37
CA PRO A 100 -15.94 -22.10 3.76
C PRO A 100 -15.05 -22.79 4.80
N ASP A 101 -13.74 -22.53 4.76
CA ASP A 101 -12.76 -23.25 5.59
C ASP A 101 -12.30 -22.44 6.81
N ILE A 102 -12.69 -21.16 6.91
CA ILE A 102 -12.22 -20.26 7.97
C ILE A 102 -13.36 -19.81 8.89
N ASN A 103 -14.43 -19.24 8.35
CA ASN A 103 -15.44 -18.54 9.15
C ASN A 103 -16.89 -18.99 8.90
N LEU A 104 -17.10 -19.99 8.04
CA LEU A 104 -18.41 -20.61 7.84
C LEU A 104 -18.58 -21.88 8.71
N PRO A 105 -19.80 -22.16 9.22
CA PRO A 105 -20.07 -23.38 9.95
C PRO A 105 -20.04 -24.61 9.03
N PRO A 106 -19.73 -25.81 9.54
CA PRO A 106 -19.78 -27.03 8.74
C PRO A 106 -21.19 -27.29 8.21
N ASN A 107 -21.29 -27.74 6.96
CA ASN A 107 -22.56 -27.91 6.24
C ASN A 107 -23.38 -26.62 6.06
N TRP A 108 -22.77 -25.42 6.05
CA TRP A 108 -23.45 -24.15 5.75
C TRP A 108 -24.26 -24.22 4.44
N GLU A 109 -23.78 -24.99 3.45
CA GLU A 109 -24.46 -25.25 2.17
C GLU A 109 -25.83 -25.93 2.31
N LYS A 110 -26.02 -26.73 3.38
CA LYS A 110 -27.28 -27.43 3.67
C LYS A 110 -28.24 -26.60 4.52
N SER A 111 -27.91 -25.34 4.77
CA SER A 111 -28.78 -24.44 5.53
C SER A 111 -30.14 -24.28 4.84
N PRO A 112 -31.23 -24.12 5.62
CA PRO A 112 -32.55 -23.80 5.08
C PRO A 112 -32.48 -22.62 4.13
N GLN A 113 -33.30 -22.63 3.07
CA GLN A 113 -33.28 -21.62 2.03
C GLN A 113 -33.47 -20.20 2.59
N GLU A 114 -34.26 -20.04 3.66
CA GLU A 114 -34.46 -18.74 4.30
C GLU A 114 -33.21 -18.21 5.01
N LEU A 115 -32.19 -19.03 5.29
CA LEU A 115 -30.98 -18.66 6.02
C LEU A 115 -29.72 -18.58 5.13
N GLN A 116 -29.80 -19.04 3.88
CA GLN A 116 -28.64 -19.05 2.97
C GLN A 116 -28.04 -17.66 2.73
N TYR A 117 -28.84 -16.60 2.82
CA TYR A 117 -28.38 -15.21 2.66
C TYR A 117 -27.29 -14.81 3.66
N LEU A 118 -27.20 -15.48 4.81
CA LEU A 118 -26.18 -15.25 5.83
C LEU A 118 -24.77 -15.65 5.37
N TYR A 119 -24.67 -16.55 4.39
CA TYR A 119 -23.42 -17.09 3.87
C TYR A 119 -23.10 -16.59 2.45
N THR A 120 -23.91 -15.67 1.91
CA THR A 120 -23.73 -15.12 0.57
C THR A 120 -22.54 -14.18 0.51
N TYR A 121 -21.66 -14.38 -0.48
CA TYR A 121 -20.57 -13.46 -0.78
C TYR A 121 -21.12 -12.22 -1.51
N PHE A 122 -21.07 -11.06 -0.84
CA PHE A 122 -21.43 -9.79 -1.46
C PHE A 122 -20.18 -9.07 -1.97
N GLN A 123 -20.04 -9.00 -3.30
CA GLN A 123 -18.99 -8.20 -3.92
C GLN A 123 -19.50 -6.81 -4.24
N ALA A 124 -19.22 -5.85 -3.37
CA ALA A 124 -19.44 -4.44 -3.64
C ALA A 124 -18.15 -3.83 -4.20
N ASN A 125 -18.09 -3.66 -5.53
CA ASN A 125 -17.02 -2.89 -6.14
C ASN A 125 -17.41 -1.41 -6.07
N ASP A 126 -16.79 -0.64 -5.17
CA ASP A 126 -16.89 0.82 -5.19
C ASP A 126 -16.13 1.33 -6.41
N THR A 127 -16.85 1.42 -7.53
CA THR A 127 -16.29 1.86 -8.80
C THR A 127 -16.19 3.38 -8.81
N ASN A 128 -15.28 3.93 -8.02
CA ASN A 128 -14.85 5.30 -8.16
C ASN A 128 -13.97 5.39 -9.43
N PHE A 129 -14.61 5.35 -10.61
CA PHE A 129 -14.02 5.29 -11.96
C PHE A 129 -13.16 6.50 -12.36
N ARG A 130 -12.69 7.30 -11.39
CA ARG A 130 -11.70 8.36 -11.61
C ARG A 130 -10.26 7.85 -11.63
N LEU A 131 -10.03 6.55 -11.46
CA LEU A 131 -8.74 5.93 -11.80
C LEU A 131 -8.56 5.94 -13.32
N LYS A 132 -8.23 7.10 -13.89
CA LYS A 132 -7.71 7.16 -15.24
C LYS A 132 -6.33 6.52 -15.21
N ASN A 133 -6.08 5.53 -16.06
CA ASN A 133 -4.73 5.11 -16.42
C ASN A 133 -4.03 6.31 -17.06
N HIS A 134 -3.42 7.18 -16.24
CA HIS A 134 -2.54 8.21 -16.73
C HIS A 134 -1.19 7.53 -16.96
N SER A 135 -0.84 7.31 -18.23
CA SER A 135 0.51 6.88 -18.60
C SER A 135 1.46 8.02 -18.22
N ASN A 136 2.12 7.88 -17.08
CA ASN A 136 3.20 8.79 -16.73
C ASN A 136 4.41 8.44 -17.60
N THR A 137 5.05 9.44 -18.20
CA THR A 137 6.34 9.29 -18.91
C THR A 137 7.52 9.10 -17.95
N VAL A 138 7.24 9.07 -16.65
CA VAL A 138 8.22 8.87 -15.58
C VAL A 138 8.47 7.38 -15.42
N ILE A 139 9.75 7.00 -15.39
CA ILE A 139 10.17 5.66 -15.02
C ILE A 139 9.91 5.51 -13.52
N ASP A 140 8.79 4.91 -13.15
CA ASP A 140 8.51 4.50 -11.78
C ASP A 140 8.97 3.07 -11.57
N VAL A 141 9.68 2.82 -10.46
CA VAL A 141 10.11 1.49 -10.08
C VAL A 141 9.07 0.90 -9.13
N ASP A 142 8.46 -0.18 -9.59
CA ASP A 142 7.52 -0.95 -8.79
C ASP A 142 8.27 -1.66 -7.64
N LEU A 143 7.89 -1.38 -6.39
CA LEU A 143 8.55 -1.97 -5.21
C LEU A 143 7.95 -3.31 -4.77
N GLY A 144 6.77 -3.66 -5.26
CA GLY A 144 6.03 -4.84 -4.79
C GLY A 144 4.87 -5.24 -5.69
N THR A 145 5.13 -5.20 -7.00
CA THR A 145 4.15 -5.53 -8.02
C THR A 145 3.75 -7.00 -7.92
N GLY A 146 2.44 -7.28 -7.90
CA GLY A 146 1.93 -8.64 -7.77
C GLY A 146 1.86 -9.18 -6.33
N TRP A 147 2.41 -8.49 -5.32
CA TRP A 147 2.51 -9.06 -3.96
C TRP A 147 1.25 -8.93 -3.12
N SER A 148 0.35 -8.00 -3.43
CA SER A 148 -0.85 -7.73 -2.63
C SER A 148 -2.10 -7.75 -3.53
N TYR A 149 -2.98 -6.78 -3.40
CA TYR A 149 -4.27 -6.75 -4.11
C TYR A 149 -4.17 -6.53 -5.63
N PHE A 150 -3.01 -6.12 -6.14
CA PHE A 150 -2.80 -5.89 -7.58
C PHE A 150 -1.98 -7.02 -8.19
N VAL A 151 -2.34 -7.38 -9.41
CA VAL A 151 -1.61 -8.36 -10.24
C VAL A 151 -0.24 -7.83 -10.65
N GLU A 152 0.62 -8.74 -11.09
CA GLU A 152 1.93 -8.39 -11.63
C GLU A 152 1.78 -7.55 -12.92
N ASN A 153 2.59 -6.49 -13.03
CA ASN A 153 2.46 -5.43 -14.02
C ASN A 153 2.79 -5.93 -15.42
N GLU A 154 3.89 -6.67 -15.58
CA GLU A 154 4.31 -7.17 -16.90
C GLU A 154 3.32 -8.19 -17.50
N PRO A 155 2.89 -9.25 -16.79
CA PRO A 155 1.83 -10.13 -17.28
C PRO A 155 0.53 -9.37 -17.57
N TYR A 156 0.18 -8.38 -16.75
CA TYR A 156 -1.02 -7.57 -16.95
C TYR A 156 -0.94 -6.70 -18.21
N LYS A 157 0.19 -6.05 -18.48
CA LYS A 157 0.43 -5.30 -19.73
C LYS A 157 0.34 -6.19 -20.96
N GLN A 158 0.91 -7.39 -20.90
CA GLN A 158 0.82 -8.38 -21.99
C GLN A 158 -0.63 -8.80 -22.24
N PHE A 159 -1.38 -9.05 -21.16
CA PHE A 159 -2.81 -9.33 -21.24
C PHE A 159 -3.57 -8.17 -21.90
N LEU A 160 -3.33 -6.93 -21.46
CA LEU A 160 -3.99 -5.75 -22.01
C LEU A 160 -3.68 -5.54 -23.50
N ALA A 161 -2.47 -5.83 -23.95
CA ALA A 161 -2.10 -5.72 -25.37
C ALA A 161 -2.87 -6.71 -26.26
N GLN A 162 -3.36 -7.82 -25.70
CA GLN A 162 -4.20 -8.80 -26.39
C GLN A 162 -5.69 -8.40 -26.39
N GLN A 163 -6.10 -7.48 -25.51
CA GLN A 163 -7.50 -7.03 -25.43
C GLN A 163 -7.80 -5.94 -26.45
N GLY A 164 -9.03 -5.97 -26.98
CA GLY A 164 -9.55 -4.93 -27.87
C GLY A 164 -9.78 -3.59 -27.15
N ALA A 165 -10.15 -2.56 -27.92
CA ALA A 165 -10.46 -1.25 -27.37
C ALA A 165 -11.58 -1.33 -26.31
N GLN A 166 -11.34 -0.72 -25.16
CA GLN A 166 -12.33 -0.70 -24.08
C GLN A 166 -13.53 0.18 -24.47
N THR A 167 -14.70 -0.43 -24.62
CA THR A 167 -15.96 0.32 -24.75
C THR A 167 -16.34 0.89 -23.38
N LYS A 168 -16.43 2.21 -23.29
CA LYS A 168 -16.84 2.89 -22.06
C LYS A 168 -18.33 2.63 -21.82
N VAL A 169 -18.64 1.71 -20.93
CA VAL A 169 -20.02 1.48 -20.47
C VAL A 169 -20.37 2.58 -19.47
N ILE A 170 -21.22 3.52 -19.87
CA ILE A 170 -21.80 4.50 -18.97
C ILE A 170 -23.01 3.79 -18.34
N ILE A 171 -22.87 3.39 -17.08
CA ILE A 171 -24.00 2.90 -16.29
C ILE A 171 -24.85 4.14 -15.98
N GLN A 172 -26.05 4.21 -16.55
CA GLN A 172 -27.05 5.26 -16.29
C GLN A 172 -27.74 5.03 -14.96
#